data_AF-A0A2N0AKB1-F1
#
_entry.id   AF-A0A2N0AKB1-F1
#
_cell.length_a   1.000
_cell.length_b   1.000
_cell.length_c   1.000
_cell.angle_alpha   90.00
_cell.angle_beta   90.00
_cell.angle_gamma   90.00
#
_symmetry.space_group_name_H-M   'P 1'
#
loop_
_entity.id
_entity.type
_entity.pdbx_description
1 polymer ?
#
loop_
_entity_poly.entity_id
_entity_poly.type
_entity_poly.pdbx_seq_one_letter_code
_entity_poly.pdbx_strand_id
1 'polypeptide(L)'
;MKTKTLCLMFLLIFVSFSVCKPSASGTAEESLAALLPLLNAANSATACPKSPLPSDINIATTVVSASANISGFSDSNKAVNGVCGAGELVGSLDVYALEITGPGASIVLSWGGKTVKNSFGDDFIVYDNSFRISDETNTYAMDPSVVQVSIDNINYCGFNPSYTAGNINLLSSWTKFGGLRPVYYNMTTKPFSNEDLFINTGGLFLLGGGDGFDLDNLDPTDPNDTNCDGALVTNIQTNGFKFIKITSASNVNNPGNPGNKFPWPPGSYNGSDIDGVVAREIQ
;
A
#
# COMPACT_ATOMS: atom_id res chain seq x y z
N MET A 1 2.37 -62.91 7.83
CA MET A 1 2.69 -61.49 7.57
C MET A 1 1.75 -60.66 8.44
N LYS A 2 2.32 -59.85 9.36
CA LYS A 2 1.60 -59.12 10.40
C LYS A 2 1.12 -57.75 9.89
N THR A 3 -0.09 -57.44 10.28
CA THR A 3 -0.79 -56.14 10.31
C THR A 3 0.03 -55.03 10.96
N LYS A 4 -0.11 -53.80 10.45
CA LYS A 4 0.14 -52.58 11.23
C LYS A 4 -0.97 -51.56 10.94
N THR A 5 -1.84 -51.40 11.92
CA THR A 5 -2.71 -50.24 12.07
C THR A 5 -2.41 -49.64 13.45
N LEU A 6 -2.06 -48.34 13.43
CA LEU A 6 -2.29 -47.32 14.45
C LEU A 6 -1.66 -47.46 15.86
N CYS A 7 -0.77 -46.53 16.18
CA CYS A 7 -0.54 -45.96 17.52
C CYS A 7 0.16 -44.62 17.29
N LEU A 8 -0.55 -43.49 17.24
CA LEU A 8 -0.99 -42.67 18.36
C LEU A 8 0.14 -42.36 19.37
N MET A 9 0.37 -41.07 19.59
CA MET A 9 1.11 -40.48 20.73
C MET A 9 2.57 -40.93 20.89
N PHE A 10 3.49 -40.26 20.22
CA PHE A 10 4.90 -40.26 20.64
C PHE A 10 5.59 -38.93 20.27
N LEU A 11 5.13 -37.82 20.83
CA LEU A 11 5.99 -36.64 21.04
C LEU A 11 5.37 -35.64 22.05
N LEU A 12 4.93 -36.17 23.20
CA LEU A 12 4.73 -35.40 24.41
C LEU A 12 5.57 -36.07 25.49
N ILE A 13 6.25 -35.26 26.30
CA ILE A 13 7.08 -35.65 27.46
C ILE A 13 8.58 -35.81 27.12
N PHE A 14 9.27 -34.67 27.06
CA PHE A 14 10.51 -34.48 27.82
C PHE A 14 10.50 -33.07 28.42
N VAL A 15 9.48 -32.81 29.25
CA VAL A 15 9.61 -31.76 30.28
C VAL A 15 10.35 -32.43 31.43
N SER A 16 11.65 -32.24 31.43
CA SER A 16 12.56 -32.69 32.47
C SER A 16 12.05 -32.21 33.82
N PHE A 17 11.76 -33.17 34.70
CA PHE A 17 11.60 -32.94 36.14
C PHE A 17 12.95 -32.50 36.72
N SER A 18 13.29 -31.23 36.53
CA SER A 18 14.27 -30.55 37.36
C SER A 18 13.53 -30.02 38.58
N VAL A 19 13.72 -30.75 39.68
CA VAL A 19 13.35 -30.41 41.06
C VAL A 19 13.38 -28.89 41.26
N CYS A 20 12.19 -28.30 41.47
CA CYS A 20 12.06 -27.00 42.10
C CYS A 20 12.68 -27.10 43.49
N LYS A 21 13.97 -26.74 43.60
CA LYS A 21 14.45 -26.18 44.85
C LYS A 21 13.71 -24.85 45.04
N PRO A 22 13.17 -24.55 46.23
CA PRO A 22 12.83 -23.18 46.55
C PRO A 22 14.14 -22.39 46.51
N SER A 23 14.37 -21.70 45.40
CA SER A 23 15.43 -20.70 45.32
C SER A 23 15.11 -19.61 46.32
N ALA A 24 16.15 -19.12 46.99
CA ALA A 24 16.07 -17.95 47.83
C ALA A 24 15.36 -16.82 47.07
N SER A 25 14.51 -16.10 47.78
CA SER A 25 13.73 -14.93 47.36
C SER A 25 14.45 -14.05 46.33
N GLY A 26 14.25 -14.33 45.04
CA GLY A 26 14.42 -13.37 43.97
C GLY A 26 13.11 -12.59 43.86
N THR A 27 13.17 -11.26 43.94
CA THR A 27 11.97 -10.43 43.85
C THR A 27 11.35 -10.59 42.45
N ALA A 28 10.02 -10.46 42.34
CA ALA A 28 9.30 -10.55 41.06
C ALA A 28 9.88 -9.61 39.98
N GLU A 29 10.60 -8.57 40.40
CA GLU A 29 11.33 -7.61 39.57
C GLU A 29 12.49 -8.25 38.79
N GLU A 30 13.22 -9.22 39.35
CA GLU A 30 14.35 -9.89 38.67
C GLU A 30 13.85 -10.83 37.55
N SER A 31 12.70 -11.47 37.74
CA SER A 31 12.06 -12.31 36.72
C SER A 31 11.43 -11.49 35.59
N LEU A 32 10.91 -10.30 35.90
CA LEU A 32 10.41 -9.36 34.90
C LEU A 32 11.56 -8.73 34.10
N ALA A 33 12.67 -8.40 34.77
CA ALA A 33 13.87 -7.86 34.13
C ALA A 33 14.52 -8.84 33.13
N ALA A 34 14.46 -10.14 33.41
CA ALA A 34 14.93 -11.19 32.49
C ALA A 34 14.02 -11.36 31.25
N LEU A 35 12.76 -10.92 31.32
CA LEU A 35 11.81 -10.92 30.22
C LEU A 35 11.88 -9.64 29.37
N LEU A 36 12.38 -8.53 29.91
CA LEU A 36 12.53 -7.27 29.17
C LEU A 36 13.28 -7.41 27.83
N PRO A 37 14.38 -8.19 27.69
CA PRO A 37 15.04 -8.40 26.42
C PRO A 37 14.17 -9.14 25.40
N LEU A 38 13.35 -10.10 25.86
CA LEU A 38 12.43 -10.86 25.01
C LEU A 38 11.22 -10.01 24.59
N LEU A 39 10.68 -9.19 25.49
CA LEU A 39 9.64 -8.22 25.16
C LEU A 39 10.18 -7.14 24.21
N ASN A 40 11.38 -6.63 24.42
CA ASN A 40 11.99 -5.65 23.50
C ASN A 40 12.30 -6.27 22.13
N ALA A 41 12.77 -7.51 22.09
CA ALA A 41 13.00 -8.22 20.83
C ALA A 41 11.69 -8.50 20.09
N ALA A 42 10.63 -8.92 20.79
CA ALA A 42 9.31 -9.12 20.20
C ALA A 42 8.69 -7.81 19.71
N ASN A 43 8.80 -6.72 20.48
CA ASN A 43 8.26 -5.41 20.12
C ASN A 43 9.01 -4.80 18.92
N SER A 44 10.32 -5.06 18.82
CA SER A 44 11.14 -4.65 17.66
C SER A 44 10.86 -5.50 16.42
N ALA A 45 10.45 -6.77 16.61
CA ALA A 45 10.10 -7.68 15.51
C ALA A 45 8.70 -7.41 14.92
N THR A 46 7.89 -6.56 15.54
CA THR A 46 6.54 -6.19 15.08
C THR A 46 6.41 -4.72 14.69
N ALA A 47 7.41 -3.88 14.98
CA ALA A 47 7.39 -2.47 14.64
C ALA A 47 7.51 -2.26 13.13
N CYS A 48 6.56 -1.53 12.55
CA CYS A 48 6.59 -1.07 11.17
C CYS A 48 6.52 0.47 11.19
N PRO A 49 7.35 1.18 10.41
CA PRO A 49 8.26 0.68 9.38
C PRO A 49 9.56 0.07 9.93
N LYS A 50 10.20 -0.78 9.12
CA LYS A 50 11.55 -1.30 9.37
C LYS A 50 12.59 -0.25 8.98
N SER A 51 13.66 -0.13 9.77
CA SER A 51 14.82 0.70 9.44
C SER A 51 16.13 -0.09 9.59
N PRO A 52 17.00 -0.15 8.56
CA PRO A 52 16.82 0.45 7.24
C PRO A 52 15.71 -0.25 6.43
N LEU A 53 15.20 0.45 5.40
CA LEU A 53 14.25 -0.11 4.44
C LEU A 53 14.82 -1.39 3.78
N PRO A 54 13.96 -2.37 3.43
CA PRO A 54 14.37 -3.53 2.64
C PRO A 54 15.01 -3.09 1.31
N SER A 55 16.23 -3.53 1.04
CA SER A 55 16.96 -3.15 -0.18
C SER A 55 16.50 -3.89 -1.42
N ASP A 56 15.77 -4.98 -1.23
CA ASP A 56 15.23 -5.87 -2.26
C ASP A 56 13.84 -5.45 -2.74
N ILE A 57 13.23 -4.44 -2.12
CA ILE A 57 11.92 -3.90 -2.52
C ILE A 57 12.12 -2.54 -3.14
N ASN A 58 11.55 -2.33 -4.33
CA ASN A 58 11.73 -1.10 -5.08
C ASN A 58 10.73 -0.03 -4.62
N ILE A 59 10.87 0.43 -3.38
CA ILE A 59 10.00 1.44 -2.76
C ILE A 59 10.36 2.84 -3.29
N ALA A 60 9.35 3.70 -3.51
CA ALA A 60 9.56 5.13 -3.70
C ALA A 60 10.09 5.76 -2.41
N THR A 61 11.29 6.35 -2.45
CA THR A 61 12.00 6.80 -1.23
C THR A 61 12.08 8.31 -1.09
N THR A 62 11.49 9.07 -2.01
CA THR A 62 11.62 10.53 -2.05
C THR A 62 10.28 11.20 -2.23
N VAL A 63 9.92 12.07 -1.29
CA VAL A 63 8.82 13.03 -1.44
C VAL A 63 9.32 14.21 -2.26
N VAL A 64 8.69 14.44 -3.41
CA VAL A 64 8.99 15.56 -4.30
C VAL A 64 8.13 16.78 -3.95
N SER A 65 6.85 16.55 -3.66
CA SER A 65 5.96 17.58 -3.14
C SER A 65 4.82 16.97 -2.33
N ALA A 66 4.51 17.56 -1.18
CA ALA A 66 3.42 17.19 -0.30
C ALA A 66 3.04 18.41 0.54
N SER A 67 1.76 18.73 0.68
CA SER A 67 1.32 19.93 1.41
C SER A 67 0.00 19.78 2.18
N ALA A 68 -0.52 18.56 2.30
CA ALA A 68 -1.67 18.27 3.14
C ALA A 68 -1.42 18.64 4.61
N ASN A 69 -2.45 19.16 5.26
CA ASN A 69 -2.44 19.48 6.68
C ASN A 69 -3.62 18.79 7.40
N ILE A 70 -3.46 17.49 7.63
CA ILE A 70 -4.41 16.62 8.32
C ILE A 70 -3.90 16.28 9.72
N SER A 71 -4.71 16.57 10.75
CA SER A 71 -4.35 16.32 12.14
C SER A 71 -3.98 14.85 12.37
N GLY A 72 -2.72 14.61 12.79
CA GLY A 72 -2.20 13.27 13.08
C GLY A 72 -1.58 12.54 11.89
N PHE A 73 -1.83 12.98 10.65
CA PHE A 73 -1.45 12.25 9.42
C PHE A 73 -0.76 13.15 8.36
N SER A 74 -0.18 14.28 8.78
CA SER A 74 0.48 15.25 7.87
C SER A 74 1.96 14.94 7.58
N ASP A 75 2.56 13.92 8.19
CA ASP A 75 3.97 13.62 7.97
C ASP A 75 4.18 12.91 6.63
N SER A 76 4.60 13.67 5.61
CA SER A 76 4.83 13.11 4.27
C SER A 76 5.90 12.02 4.21
N ASN A 77 6.77 11.90 5.22
CA ASN A 77 7.74 10.80 5.26
C ASN A 77 7.05 9.44 5.42
N LYS A 78 5.80 9.41 5.89
CA LYS A 78 4.96 8.20 5.99
C LYS A 78 4.59 7.59 4.64
N ALA A 79 4.72 8.34 3.54
CA ALA A 79 4.51 7.79 2.20
C ALA A 79 5.77 7.15 1.59
N VAL A 80 6.93 7.27 2.25
CA VAL A 80 8.25 6.85 1.71
C VAL A 80 9.14 6.12 2.72
N ASN A 81 8.67 5.93 3.95
CA ASN A 81 9.31 5.12 5.00
C ASN A 81 8.95 3.63 4.86
N GLY A 82 8.25 3.26 3.78
CA GLY A 82 7.89 1.91 3.36
C GLY A 82 6.47 1.52 3.78
N VAL A 83 6.03 0.34 3.33
CA VAL A 83 4.64 -0.11 3.44
C VAL A 83 4.36 -0.93 4.71
N CYS A 84 3.34 -0.52 5.45
CA CYS A 84 2.95 -1.02 6.76
C CYS A 84 1.49 -1.47 6.82
N GLY A 85 1.05 -2.29 5.87
CA GLY A 85 -0.32 -2.79 5.79
C GLY A 85 -0.79 -3.54 7.04
N ALA A 86 -2.09 -3.42 7.32
CA ALA A 86 -2.77 -4.07 8.44
C ALA A 86 -3.79 -5.15 7.97
N GLY A 87 -3.85 -5.42 6.67
CA GLY A 87 -4.76 -6.40 6.07
C GLY A 87 -6.11 -5.81 5.70
N GLU A 88 -7.12 -6.67 5.57
CA GLU A 88 -8.42 -6.31 4.99
C GLU A 88 -9.41 -5.69 5.98
N LEU A 89 -9.24 -5.93 7.27
CA LEU A 89 -10.27 -5.59 8.27
C LEU A 89 -10.01 -4.27 9.00
N VAL A 90 -8.79 -3.74 8.89
CA VAL A 90 -8.36 -2.52 9.57
C VAL A 90 -7.32 -1.82 8.70
N GLY A 91 -7.27 -0.50 8.82
CA GLY A 91 -6.22 0.30 8.23
C GLY A 91 -4.98 0.44 9.14
N SER A 92 -3.82 0.62 8.52
CA SER A 92 -2.58 1.08 9.17
C SER A 92 -2.72 2.51 9.69
N LEU A 93 -1.88 2.90 10.64
CA LEU A 93 -1.74 4.29 11.07
C LEU A 93 -0.46 4.95 10.54
N ASP A 94 0.38 4.19 9.84
CA ASP A 94 1.62 4.68 9.23
C ASP A 94 1.31 5.17 7.81
N VAL A 95 0.60 6.29 7.71
CA VAL A 95 0.12 6.83 6.43
C VAL A 95 0.30 8.34 6.36
N TYR A 96 0.41 8.84 5.13
CA TYR A 96 0.27 10.26 4.82
C TYR A 96 -1.11 10.53 4.21
N ALA A 97 -1.94 11.27 4.93
CA ALA A 97 -3.29 11.60 4.50
C ALA A 97 -3.32 12.84 3.59
N LEU A 98 -3.95 12.71 2.43
CA LEU A 98 -4.24 13.83 1.53
C LEU A 98 -5.47 14.61 2.02
N GLU A 99 -5.59 15.87 1.63
CA GLU A 99 -6.86 16.59 1.74
C GLU A 99 -7.89 16.05 0.73
N ILE A 100 -9.18 16.23 0.99
CA ILE A 100 -10.25 15.86 0.05
C ILE A 100 -10.12 16.69 -1.24
N THR A 101 -9.89 18.00 -1.10
CA THR A 101 -9.73 18.93 -2.23
C THR A 101 -8.70 19.99 -1.89
N GLY A 102 -8.25 20.74 -2.90
CA GLY A 102 -7.34 21.87 -2.71
C GLY A 102 -5.87 21.47 -2.84
N PRO A 103 -4.94 22.35 -2.43
CA PRO A 103 -3.50 22.14 -2.64
C PRO A 103 -2.94 20.92 -1.91
N GLY A 104 -3.50 20.54 -0.75
CA GLY A 104 -3.08 19.36 -0.01
C GLY A 104 -3.67 18.05 -0.52
N ALA A 105 -4.48 18.06 -1.58
CA ALA A 105 -5.13 16.86 -2.10
C ALA A 105 -4.24 16.07 -3.08
N SER A 106 -2.93 16.32 -3.10
CA SER A 106 -1.99 15.60 -3.94
C SER A 106 -0.62 15.43 -3.30
N ILE A 107 0.05 14.33 -3.66
CA ILE A 107 1.46 14.06 -3.38
C ILE A 107 2.18 13.69 -4.67
N VAL A 108 3.46 14.06 -4.77
CA VAL A 108 4.38 13.57 -5.81
C VAL A 108 5.53 12.83 -5.14
N LEU A 109 5.78 11.60 -5.60
CA LEU A 109 6.84 10.72 -5.12
C LEU A 109 7.81 10.35 -6.25
N SER A 110 9.02 9.92 -5.89
CA SER A 110 10.01 9.38 -6.83
C SER A 110 10.92 8.33 -6.18
N TRP A 111 11.69 7.61 -7.02
CA TRP A 111 12.66 6.59 -6.61
C TRP A 111 14.09 7.14 -6.48
N GLY A 112 14.23 8.38 -5.98
CA GLY A 112 15.54 8.97 -5.69
C GLY A 112 16.46 9.09 -6.92
N GLY A 113 15.89 9.44 -8.07
CA GLY A 113 16.61 9.60 -9.35
C GLY A 113 16.60 8.38 -10.27
N LYS A 114 16.11 7.23 -9.79
CA LYS A 114 15.86 6.04 -10.61
C LYS A 114 14.58 6.17 -11.44
N THR A 115 14.47 5.33 -12.46
CA THR A 115 13.34 5.30 -13.40
C THR A 115 12.59 3.97 -13.26
N VAL A 116 11.27 4.01 -13.10
CA VAL A 116 10.41 2.82 -13.12
C VAL A 116 10.22 2.38 -14.56
N LYS A 117 10.52 1.12 -14.86
CA LYS A 117 10.45 0.57 -16.21
C LYS A 117 9.05 0.08 -16.54
N ASN A 118 8.71 0.12 -17.83
CA ASN A 118 7.61 -0.66 -18.38
C ASN A 118 8.05 -2.13 -18.51
N SER A 119 7.20 -3.03 -18.05
CA SER A 119 7.42 -4.46 -17.94
C SER A 119 6.08 -5.19 -18.17
N PHE A 120 6.09 -6.51 -18.21
CA PHE A 120 4.84 -7.23 -18.46
C PHE A 120 3.90 -7.18 -17.23
N GLY A 121 2.71 -6.62 -17.41
CA GLY A 121 1.66 -6.48 -16.39
C GLY A 121 1.84 -5.23 -15.53
N ASP A 122 1.31 -5.23 -14.31
CA ASP A 122 1.41 -4.05 -13.44
C ASP A 122 2.89 -3.68 -13.17
N ASP A 123 3.27 -2.45 -13.45
CA ASP A 123 4.64 -1.91 -13.32
C ASP A 123 4.90 -1.28 -11.96
N PHE A 124 3.84 -0.84 -11.29
CA PHE A 124 3.92 -0.32 -9.93
C PHE A 124 2.60 -0.53 -9.19
N ILE A 125 2.67 -0.46 -7.86
CA ILE A 125 1.53 -0.62 -6.94
C ILE A 125 1.47 0.61 -6.05
N VAL A 126 0.28 1.20 -5.95
CA VAL A 126 -0.04 2.22 -4.96
C VAL A 126 -0.67 1.55 -3.74
N TYR A 127 -0.11 1.78 -2.57
CA TYR A 127 -0.64 1.31 -1.29
C TYR A 127 -1.31 2.47 -0.56
N ASP A 128 -2.59 2.27 -0.30
CA ASP A 128 -3.47 3.22 0.37
C ASP A 128 -4.48 2.41 1.19
N ASN A 129 -4.93 3.00 2.29
CA ASN A 129 -5.39 2.32 3.48
C ASN A 129 -6.88 1.90 3.45
N SER A 130 -7.27 1.16 2.41
CA SER A 130 -8.64 0.67 2.29
C SER A 130 -8.89 -0.55 3.19
N PHE A 131 -10.11 -0.67 3.73
CA PHE A 131 -10.52 -1.84 4.52
C PHE A 131 -12.00 -2.17 4.32
N ARG A 132 -12.33 -3.44 4.49
CA ARG A 132 -13.66 -3.98 4.24
C ARG A 132 -14.64 -3.54 5.32
N ILE A 133 -15.84 -3.15 4.89
CA ILE A 133 -16.90 -2.64 5.80
C ILE A 133 -18.19 -3.45 5.77
N SER A 134 -18.25 -4.53 4.99
CA SER A 134 -19.38 -5.46 4.99
C SER A 134 -18.93 -6.90 4.72
N ASP A 135 -19.82 -7.85 4.97
CA ASP A 135 -19.57 -9.27 4.65
C ASP A 135 -19.61 -9.56 3.14
N GLU A 136 -19.91 -8.58 2.29
CA GLU A 136 -19.74 -8.69 0.84
C GLU A 136 -18.26 -8.53 0.48
N THR A 137 -17.76 -9.31 -0.47
CA THR A 137 -16.32 -9.37 -0.80
C THR A 137 -15.81 -8.15 -1.59
N ASN A 138 -16.68 -7.20 -1.91
CA ASN A 138 -16.41 -6.08 -2.82
C ASN A 138 -16.80 -4.70 -2.25
N THR A 139 -17.12 -4.59 -0.96
CA THR A 139 -17.55 -3.33 -0.34
C THR A 139 -16.55 -2.87 0.74
N TYR A 140 -15.91 -1.73 0.48
CA TYR A 140 -14.77 -1.21 1.24
C TYR A 140 -14.99 0.25 1.67
N ALA A 141 -14.51 0.60 2.87
CA ALA A 141 -14.08 1.96 3.15
C ALA A 141 -12.78 2.15 2.38
N MET A 142 -12.81 3.11 1.47
CA MET A 142 -11.73 3.36 0.53
C MET A 142 -11.73 4.84 0.22
N ASP A 143 -10.57 5.39 -0.12
CA ASP A 143 -10.39 6.79 -0.49
C ASP A 143 -9.75 6.85 -1.88
N PRO A 144 -10.56 6.76 -2.96
CA PRO A 144 -10.05 6.64 -4.31
C PRO A 144 -9.14 7.79 -4.70
N SER A 145 -8.03 7.47 -5.37
CA SER A 145 -7.09 8.44 -5.94
C SER A 145 -6.92 8.28 -7.44
N VAL A 146 -6.74 9.42 -8.11
CA VAL A 146 -6.29 9.47 -9.50
C VAL A 146 -4.77 9.43 -9.50
N VAL A 147 -4.23 8.49 -10.28
CA VAL A 147 -2.80 8.23 -10.40
C VAL A 147 -2.32 8.70 -11.76
N GLN A 148 -1.20 9.42 -11.76
CA GLN A 148 -0.56 9.94 -12.97
C GLN A 148 0.95 9.79 -12.85
N VAL A 149 1.64 9.61 -13.98
CA VAL A 149 3.10 9.42 -14.02
C VAL A 149 3.78 10.42 -14.95
N SER A 150 5.04 10.74 -14.67
CA SER A 150 5.81 11.73 -15.40
C SER A 150 7.30 11.40 -15.48
N ILE A 151 7.94 11.81 -16.58
CA ILE A 151 9.39 11.75 -16.78
C ILE A 151 10.08 13.00 -16.23
N ASP A 152 9.39 14.15 -16.25
CA ASP A 152 9.96 15.48 -16.08
C ASP A 152 9.38 16.28 -14.90
N ASN A 153 8.39 15.73 -14.19
CA ASN A 153 7.63 16.39 -13.12
C ASN A 153 6.88 17.65 -13.59
N ILE A 154 6.57 17.74 -14.88
CA ILE A 154 5.84 18.87 -15.48
C ILE A 154 4.63 18.33 -16.25
N ASN A 155 4.87 17.38 -17.14
CA ASN A 155 3.84 16.75 -17.96
C ASN A 155 3.54 15.37 -17.40
N TYR A 156 2.27 15.15 -17.11
CA TYR A 156 1.77 13.93 -16.49
C TYR A 156 0.85 13.19 -17.45
N CYS A 157 0.92 11.88 -17.42
CA CYS A 157 0.04 10.96 -18.13
C CYS A 157 -0.70 10.07 -17.14
N GLY A 158 -2.02 10.00 -17.30
CA GLY A 158 -2.91 9.21 -16.49
C GLY A 158 -3.41 7.96 -17.20
N PHE A 159 -4.33 7.27 -16.52
CA PHE A 159 -4.89 6.00 -16.95
C PHE A 159 -6.35 6.12 -17.40
N ASN A 160 -6.91 7.34 -17.45
CA ASN A 160 -8.32 7.63 -17.73
C ASN A 160 -9.26 6.90 -16.75
N PRO A 161 -9.28 7.33 -15.48
CA PRO A 161 -10.09 6.72 -14.44
C PRO A 161 -11.58 6.98 -14.68
N SER A 162 -12.43 6.01 -14.33
CA SER A 162 -13.88 6.12 -14.52
C SER A 162 -14.68 5.61 -13.33
N TYR A 163 -15.76 6.33 -12.99
CA TYR A 163 -16.70 5.96 -11.93
C TYR A 163 -18.10 5.77 -12.49
N THR A 164 -18.68 4.59 -12.32
CA THR A 164 -20.02 4.25 -12.82
C THR A 164 -21.09 4.48 -11.75
N ALA A 165 -21.34 5.76 -11.40
CA ALA A 165 -22.48 6.27 -10.61
C ALA A 165 -23.25 5.25 -9.74
N GLY A 166 -22.53 4.53 -8.88
CA GLY A 166 -23.02 3.34 -8.17
C GLY A 166 -22.91 3.47 -6.65
N ASN A 167 -22.83 2.33 -5.96
CA ASN A 167 -22.42 2.35 -4.56
C ASN A 167 -20.95 2.80 -4.50
N ILE A 168 -20.71 3.91 -3.82
CA ILE A 168 -19.38 4.52 -3.66
C ILE A 168 -18.42 3.61 -2.91
N ASN A 169 -18.90 2.74 -2.03
CA ASN A 169 -18.06 1.76 -1.33
C ASN A 169 -17.83 0.48 -2.13
N LEU A 170 -18.48 0.32 -3.28
CA LEU A 170 -18.34 -0.88 -4.10
C LEU A 170 -17.12 -0.75 -5.01
N LEU A 171 -16.14 -1.64 -4.84
CA LEU A 171 -14.89 -1.67 -5.59
C LEU A 171 -15.13 -1.63 -7.12
N SER A 172 -16.10 -2.40 -7.62
CA SER A 172 -16.40 -2.47 -9.05
C SER A 172 -17.01 -1.20 -9.65
N SER A 173 -17.40 -0.22 -8.83
CA SER A 173 -17.84 1.09 -9.32
C SER A 173 -16.67 1.97 -9.79
N TRP A 174 -15.43 1.61 -9.43
CA TRP A 174 -14.23 2.40 -9.63
C TRP A 174 -13.27 1.64 -10.54
N THR A 175 -12.85 2.27 -11.63
CA THR A 175 -11.93 1.67 -12.58
C THR A 175 -10.71 2.56 -12.74
N LYS A 176 -9.51 1.98 -12.58
CA LYS A 176 -8.20 2.63 -12.69
C LYS A 176 -7.95 3.76 -11.67
N PHE A 177 -8.39 3.55 -10.44
CA PHE A 177 -8.03 4.40 -9.28
C PHE A 177 -7.07 3.65 -8.37
N GLY A 178 -6.26 4.40 -7.61
CA GLY A 178 -5.59 3.92 -6.41
C GLY A 178 -6.49 4.04 -5.18
N GLY A 179 -6.08 3.47 -4.06
CA GLY A 179 -6.81 3.53 -2.80
C GLY A 179 -8.16 2.84 -2.85
N LEU A 180 -8.25 1.70 -3.57
CA LEU A 180 -9.45 0.88 -3.61
C LEU A 180 -9.31 -0.42 -2.82
N ARG A 181 -8.08 -0.92 -2.67
CA ARG A 181 -7.79 -2.26 -2.17
C ARG A 181 -6.97 -2.23 -0.90
N PRO A 182 -7.22 -3.13 0.06
CA PRO A 182 -6.44 -3.17 1.29
C PRO A 182 -4.97 -3.47 1.07
N VAL A 183 -4.17 -3.05 2.04
CA VAL A 183 -2.73 -3.30 2.08
C VAL A 183 -2.46 -4.54 2.92
N TYR A 184 -2.07 -5.64 2.26
CA TYR A 184 -1.69 -6.87 2.95
C TYR A 184 -0.18 -6.96 3.20
N TYR A 185 0.63 -6.30 2.36
CA TYR A 185 2.07 -6.26 2.53
C TYR A 185 2.43 -5.46 3.78
N ASN A 186 3.23 -6.08 4.64
CA ASN A 186 3.79 -5.42 5.81
C ASN A 186 5.26 -5.80 5.85
N MET A 187 6.15 -4.84 5.63
CA MET A 187 7.58 -5.13 5.46
C MET A 187 8.22 -5.83 6.67
N THR A 188 7.59 -5.73 7.85
CA THR A 188 8.09 -6.32 9.10
C THR A 188 7.45 -7.68 9.36
N THR A 189 6.11 -7.76 9.35
CA THR A 189 5.38 -8.95 9.82
C THR A 189 4.93 -9.89 8.71
N LYS A 190 4.86 -9.40 7.46
CA LYS A 190 4.49 -10.17 6.27
C LYS A 190 5.46 -9.86 5.13
N PRO A 191 6.76 -10.18 5.29
CA PRO A 191 7.76 -9.89 4.28
C PRO A 191 7.49 -10.72 3.02
N PHE A 192 7.52 -10.04 1.89
CA PHE A 192 7.38 -10.59 0.54
C PHE A 192 8.58 -10.14 -0.28
N SER A 193 8.98 -10.92 -1.30
CA SER A 193 9.92 -10.42 -2.31
C SER A 193 9.25 -9.36 -3.18
N ASN A 194 10.04 -8.60 -3.96
CA ASN A 194 9.46 -7.62 -4.86
C ASN A 194 8.53 -8.28 -5.89
N GLU A 195 8.91 -9.44 -6.42
CA GLU A 195 8.12 -10.21 -7.37
C GLU A 195 6.80 -10.71 -6.78
N ASP A 196 6.83 -11.15 -5.51
CA ASP A 196 5.64 -11.63 -4.80
C ASP A 196 4.54 -10.56 -4.74
N LEU A 197 4.91 -9.28 -4.58
CA LEU A 197 3.95 -8.17 -4.47
C LEU A 197 3.04 -8.05 -5.69
N PHE A 198 3.52 -8.48 -6.86
CA PHE A 198 2.81 -8.38 -8.13
C PHE A 198 2.12 -9.69 -8.56
N ILE A 199 2.07 -10.70 -7.69
CA ILE A 199 1.32 -11.93 -7.97
C ILE A 199 -0.17 -11.65 -7.82
N ASN A 200 -0.93 -11.81 -8.90
CA ASN A 200 -2.40 -11.78 -8.87
C ASN A 200 -2.92 -13.02 -8.12
N THR A 201 -3.77 -12.83 -7.11
CA THR A 201 -4.31 -13.91 -6.27
C THR A 201 -5.61 -14.52 -6.80
N GLY A 202 -6.01 -14.12 -8.01
CA GLY A 202 -7.32 -14.40 -8.59
C GLY A 202 -8.28 -13.24 -8.32
N GLY A 203 -8.95 -12.78 -9.39
CA GLY A 203 -9.86 -11.64 -9.30
C GLY A 203 -9.10 -10.31 -9.31
N LEU A 204 -9.49 -9.40 -8.41
CA LEU A 204 -9.02 -8.02 -8.43
C LEU A 204 -7.79 -7.77 -7.55
N PHE A 205 -7.29 -8.73 -6.77
CA PHE A 205 -6.27 -8.48 -5.74
C PHE A 205 -4.87 -8.99 -6.10
N LEU A 206 -3.87 -8.24 -5.64
CA LEU A 206 -2.48 -8.65 -5.60
C LEU A 206 -2.15 -9.31 -4.26
N LEU A 207 -1.12 -10.15 -4.20
CA LEU A 207 -0.71 -10.85 -2.97
C LEU A 207 -0.31 -9.88 -1.85
N GLY A 208 0.35 -8.78 -2.22
CA GLY A 208 0.66 -7.67 -1.33
C GLY A 208 -0.51 -6.71 -1.08
N GLY A 209 -1.63 -6.86 -1.79
CA GLY A 209 -2.72 -5.87 -1.81
C GLY A 209 -2.34 -4.62 -2.62
N GLY A 210 -3.03 -3.51 -2.33
CA GLY A 210 -2.88 -2.26 -3.08
C GLY A 210 -3.41 -2.34 -4.51
N ASP A 211 -3.19 -1.26 -5.25
CA ASP A 211 -3.72 -1.05 -6.60
C ASP A 211 -2.58 -1.03 -7.62
N GLY A 212 -2.54 -2.04 -8.50
CA GLY A 212 -1.56 -2.18 -9.57
C GLY A 212 -1.88 -1.32 -10.80
N PHE A 213 -0.84 -0.81 -11.44
CA PHE A 213 -0.91 0.01 -12.65
C PHE A 213 0.14 -0.45 -13.67
N ASP A 214 -0.32 -0.68 -14.89
CA ASP A 214 0.47 -1.12 -16.05
C ASP A 214 0.63 0.08 -17.01
N LEU A 215 1.87 0.44 -17.36
CA LEU A 215 2.19 1.58 -18.23
C LEU A 215 1.69 1.39 -19.67
N ASP A 216 1.44 0.17 -20.12
CA ASP A 216 0.77 -0.09 -21.40
C ASP A 216 -0.69 0.42 -21.40
N ASN A 217 -1.27 0.68 -20.23
CA ASN A 217 -2.63 1.22 -20.06
C ASN A 217 -2.71 2.75 -19.94
N LEU A 218 -1.59 3.47 -20.12
CA LEU A 218 -1.60 4.93 -20.19
C LEU A 218 -2.49 5.41 -21.34
N ASP A 219 -3.30 6.44 -21.07
CA ASP A 219 -4.27 6.94 -22.04
C ASP A 219 -3.87 8.34 -22.55
N PRO A 220 -3.48 8.49 -23.82
CA PRO A 220 -3.14 9.79 -24.42
C PRO A 220 -4.37 10.69 -24.62
N THR A 221 -5.55 10.23 -24.21
CA THR A 221 -6.81 10.97 -24.26
C THR A 221 -7.44 11.14 -22.88
N ASP A 222 -6.70 10.87 -21.79
CA ASP A 222 -7.18 11.14 -20.42
C ASP A 222 -7.55 12.64 -20.30
N PRO A 223 -8.84 12.97 -20.10
CA PRO A 223 -9.30 14.35 -20.04
C PRO A 223 -8.78 15.11 -18.80
N ASN A 224 -8.17 14.42 -17.84
CA ASN A 224 -7.52 15.03 -16.68
C ASN A 224 -6.05 15.41 -16.94
N ASP A 225 -5.50 15.03 -18.11
CA ASP A 225 -4.11 15.27 -18.49
C ASP A 225 -4.00 15.92 -19.87
N THR A 226 -4.31 17.22 -19.94
CA THR A 226 -4.37 17.95 -21.23
C THR A 226 -3.03 18.07 -21.97
N ASN A 227 -1.92 17.66 -21.35
CA ASN A 227 -0.58 17.68 -21.94
C ASN A 227 0.01 16.27 -22.17
N CYS A 228 -0.76 15.21 -21.93
CA CYS A 228 -0.35 13.84 -22.23
C CYS A 228 -0.74 13.48 -23.67
N ASP A 229 0.16 13.70 -24.63
CA ASP A 229 -0.06 13.27 -26.00
C ASP A 229 0.50 11.85 -26.27
N GLY A 230 0.19 11.29 -27.43
CA GLY A 230 0.67 9.95 -27.81
C GLY A 230 2.19 9.83 -27.90
N ALA A 231 2.91 10.93 -28.14
CA ALA A 231 4.37 10.91 -28.16
C ALA A 231 4.93 10.80 -26.73
N LEU A 232 4.34 11.51 -25.76
CA LEU A 232 4.69 11.40 -24.35
C LEU A 232 4.35 10.03 -23.78
N VAL A 233 3.18 9.46 -24.10
CA VAL A 233 2.83 8.08 -23.72
C VAL A 233 3.85 7.08 -24.24
N THR A 234 4.17 7.14 -25.53
CA THR A 234 5.18 6.26 -26.16
C THR A 234 6.55 6.43 -25.48
N ASN A 235 6.91 7.66 -25.12
CA ASN A 235 8.16 7.96 -24.42
C ASN A 235 8.19 7.32 -23.03
N ILE A 236 7.11 7.43 -22.24
CA ILE A 236 6.99 6.80 -20.92
C ILE A 236 7.02 5.27 -21.04
N GLN A 237 6.28 4.68 -21.99
CA GLN A 237 6.27 3.24 -22.20
C GLN A 237 7.62 2.69 -22.65
N THR A 238 8.42 3.48 -23.38
CA THR A 238 9.74 3.07 -23.86
C THR A 238 10.83 3.26 -22.81
N ASN A 239 10.83 4.40 -22.12
CA ASN A 239 11.94 4.83 -21.27
C ASN A 239 11.63 4.75 -19.78
N GLY A 240 10.38 4.49 -19.40
CA GLY A 240 9.89 4.51 -18.04
C GLY A 240 9.52 5.91 -17.54
N PHE A 241 9.12 6.01 -16.27
CA PHE A 241 8.80 7.28 -15.60
C PHE A 241 9.63 7.47 -14.32
N LYS A 242 9.68 8.70 -13.82
CA LYS A 242 10.48 9.07 -12.63
C LYS A 242 9.64 9.58 -11.46
N PHE A 243 8.46 10.11 -11.77
CA PHE A 243 7.58 10.75 -10.82
C PHE A 243 6.18 10.14 -10.90
N ILE A 244 5.59 9.85 -9.74
CA ILE A 244 4.19 9.48 -9.61
C ILE A 244 3.48 10.61 -8.85
N LYS A 245 2.37 11.09 -9.39
CA LYS A 245 1.45 11.98 -8.70
C LYS A 245 0.19 11.21 -8.33
N ILE A 246 -0.16 11.27 -7.06
CA ILE A 246 -1.38 10.67 -6.51
C ILE A 246 -2.24 11.82 -6.01
N THR A 247 -3.48 11.90 -6.48
CA THR A 247 -4.40 13.00 -6.16
C THR A 247 -5.73 12.42 -5.69
N SER A 248 -6.28 12.90 -4.57
CA SER A 248 -7.61 12.52 -4.10
C SER A 248 -8.62 12.66 -5.25
N ALA A 249 -9.40 11.62 -5.53
CA ALA A 249 -10.31 11.61 -6.68
C ALA A 249 -11.30 12.77 -6.63
N SER A 250 -11.76 13.12 -5.43
CA SER A 250 -12.65 14.26 -5.16
C SER A 250 -12.03 15.62 -5.45
N ASN A 251 -10.74 15.72 -5.76
CA ASN A 251 -10.11 16.92 -6.29
C ASN A 251 -10.03 16.96 -7.83
N VAL A 252 -10.37 15.86 -8.52
CA VAL A 252 -10.26 15.68 -9.97
C VAL A 252 -11.65 15.68 -10.62
N ASN A 253 -11.75 16.25 -11.82
CA ASN A 253 -13.00 16.29 -12.57
C ASN A 253 -13.42 14.87 -12.98
N ASN A 254 -14.71 14.55 -12.88
CA ASN A 254 -15.25 13.29 -13.35
C ASN A 254 -15.65 13.42 -14.84
N PRO A 255 -14.97 12.72 -15.77
CA PRO A 255 -15.29 12.82 -17.19
C PRO A 255 -16.70 12.31 -17.53
N GLY A 256 -17.20 11.34 -16.76
CA GLY A 256 -18.55 10.80 -16.90
C GLY A 256 -19.65 11.73 -16.38
N ASN A 257 -19.28 12.81 -15.67
CA ASN A 257 -20.21 13.82 -15.18
C ASN A 257 -19.58 15.22 -15.28
N PRO A 258 -19.48 15.79 -16.50
CA PRO A 258 -18.81 17.06 -16.75
C PRO A 258 -19.29 18.19 -15.82
N GLY A 259 -18.34 18.95 -15.26
CA GLY A 259 -18.61 20.01 -14.30
C GLY A 259 -18.68 19.56 -12.84
N ASN A 260 -18.63 18.25 -12.58
CA ASN A 260 -18.54 17.69 -11.24
C ASN A 260 -17.20 16.96 -11.06
N LYS A 261 -16.72 16.91 -9.81
CA LYS A 261 -15.57 16.08 -9.43
C LYS A 261 -15.99 14.63 -9.19
N PHE A 262 -15.04 13.70 -9.11
CA PHE A 262 -15.39 12.35 -8.65
C PHE A 262 -15.99 12.43 -7.23
N PRO A 263 -16.96 11.56 -6.90
CA PRO A 263 -17.61 11.64 -5.60
C PRO A 263 -16.64 11.25 -4.50
N TRP A 264 -16.86 11.80 -3.31
CA TRP A 264 -16.10 11.47 -2.13
C TRP A 264 -16.91 10.50 -1.24
N PRO A 265 -16.30 9.42 -0.74
CA PRO A 265 -17.00 8.44 0.09
C PRO A 265 -17.54 9.03 1.39
N PRO A 266 -18.82 8.78 1.73
CA PRO A 266 -19.40 9.29 2.97
C PRO A 266 -18.72 8.62 4.17
N GLY A 267 -18.32 9.42 5.16
CA GLY A 267 -17.75 8.94 6.42
C GLY A 267 -16.21 8.87 6.45
N SER A 268 -15.52 9.17 5.36
CA SER A 268 -14.10 9.53 5.41
C SER A 268 -13.93 10.90 6.08
N TYR A 269 -12.74 11.24 6.57
CA TYR A 269 -12.43 12.55 7.16
C TYR A 269 -11.37 13.32 6.36
N ASN A 270 -10.80 12.68 5.35
CA ASN A 270 -9.71 13.18 4.51
C ASN A 270 -9.80 12.57 3.11
N GLY A 271 -8.80 12.82 2.26
CA GLY A 271 -8.61 12.09 1.02
C GLY A 271 -7.83 10.80 1.24
N SER A 272 -7.12 10.34 0.21
CA SER A 272 -6.30 9.13 0.23
C SER A 272 -5.27 9.07 1.36
N ASP A 273 -5.07 7.88 1.93
CA ASP A 273 -4.17 7.58 3.06
C ASP A 273 -2.95 6.78 2.56
N ILE A 274 -1.95 7.48 2.05
CA ILE A 274 -0.82 6.87 1.33
C ILE A 274 0.15 6.18 2.30
N ASP A 275 0.28 4.86 2.18
CA ASP A 275 1.23 4.00 2.92
C ASP A 275 2.52 3.80 2.10
N GLY A 276 2.44 3.82 0.77
CA GLY A 276 3.63 3.84 -0.07
C GLY A 276 3.40 3.45 -1.52
N VAL A 277 4.48 3.42 -2.30
CA VAL A 277 4.46 3.00 -3.71
C VAL A 277 5.65 2.10 -3.98
N VAL A 278 5.42 0.98 -4.67
CA VAL A 278 6.46 0.03 -5.07
C VAL A 278 6.46 -0.16 -6.57
N ALA A 279 7.64 -0.18 -7.18
CA ALA A 279 7.84 -0.50 -8.58
C ALA A 279 8.19 -1.99 -8.79
N ARG A 280 7.79 -2.57 -9.91
CA ARG A 280 8.21 -3.92 -10.28
C ARG A 280 9.68 -3.92 -10.64
N GLU A 281 10.08 -3.01 -11.51
CA GLU A 281 11.46 -2.86 -11.97
C GLU A 281 11.88 -1.39 -12.00
N ILE A 282 13.16 -1.15 -11.70
CA ILE A 282 13.79 0.18 -11.74
C ILE A 282 15.11 0.13 -12.50
N GLN A 283 15.52 1.26 -13.08
CA GLN A 283 16.84 1.48 -13.71
C GLN A 283 17.47 2.81 -13.27
#